data_AF-A0A125Q5S6-F1
#
_entry.id   AF-A0A125Q5S6-F1
#
_cell.length_a   1.000
_cell.length_b   1.000
_cell.length_c   1.000
_cell.angle_alpha   90.00
_cell.angle_beta   90.00
_cell.angle_gamma   90.00
#
_symmetry.space_group_name_H-M   'P 1'
#
loop_
_entity.id
_entity.type
_entity.pdbx_description
1 polymer ?
#
loop_
_entity_poly.entity_id
_entity_poly.type
_entity_poly.pdbx_seq_one_letter_code
_entity_poly.pdbx_strand_id
1 'polypeptide(L)'
;MPSTSKFEMLQRYPTIRKLAPQFPSTLVFRGHAVAANLLRALSVIADLYRTGKFAIPDGAPISFAPKGWKPLSLRDGKRAYELCLFSELKRRLDAANN
;
A
#
# COMPACT_ATOMS: atom_id res chain seq x y z
N MET A 1 17.05 16.69 -3.71
CA MET A 1 17.36 15.72 -2.63
C MET A 1 16.25 14.67 -2.58
N PRO A 2 16.56 13.37 -2.46
CA PRO A 2 15.51 12.37 -2.29
C PRO A 2 14.78 12.65 -0.97
N SER A 3 13.46 12.86 -1.04
CA SER A 3 12.64 13.23 0.11
C SER A 3 12.78 12.19 1.24
N THR A 4 13.26 12.62 2.40
CA THR A 4 13.52 11.85 3.64
C THR A 4 12.41 10.84 3.99
N SER A 5 11.17 11.15 3.62
CA SER A 5 9.99 10.29 3.80
C SER A 5 10.12 8.87 3.24
N LYS A 6 10.70 8.66 2.05
CA LYS A 6 10.81 7.30 1.46
C LYS A 6 11.75 6.38 2.23
N PHE A 7 12.87 6.91 2.72
CA PHE A 7 13.87 6.13 3.44
C PHE A 7 13.37 5.78 4.85
N GLU A 8 12.74 6.73 5.53
CA GLU A 8 12.09 6.51 6.83
C GLU A 8 10.98 5.44 6.75
N MET A 9 10.23 5.44 5.65
CA MET A 9 9.21 4.41 5.38
C MET A 9 9.81 3.02 5.16
N LEU A 10 10.93 2.90 4.46
CA LEU A 10 11.63 1.63 4.29
C LEU A 10 12.16 1.08 5.62
N GLN A 11 12.63 1.96 6.52
CA GLN A 11 13.09 1.59 7.87
C GLN A 11 11.95 1.11 8.77
N ARG A 12 10.74 1.68 8.61
CA ARG A 12 9.53 1.26 9.34
C ARG A 12 8.83 0.05 8.75
N TYR A 13 9.23 -0.40 7.56
CA TYR A 13 8.63 -1.55 6.87
C TYR A 13 8.55 -2.83 7.72
N PRO A 14 9.54 -3.21 8.57
CA PRO A 14 9.43 -4.38 9.43
C PRO A 14 8.29 -4.27 10.46
N THR A 15 8.10 -3.06 11.01
CA THR A 15 7.01 -2.77 11.96
C THR A 15 5.65 -2.77 11.24
N ILE A 16 5.58 -2.12 10.07
CA ILE A 16 4.37 -2.12 9.23
C ILE A 16 3.99 -3.55 8.87
N ARG A 17 4.95 -4.39 8.46
CA ARG A 17 4.71 -5.79 8.07
C ARG A 17 4.20 -6.67 9.22
N LYS A 18 4.51 -6.35 10.48
CA LYS A 18 3.95 -7.06 11.65
C LYS A 18 2.46 -6.74 11.86
N LEU A 19 2.05 -5.52 11.54
CA LEU A 19 0.68 -5.02 11.75
C LEU A 19 -0.21 -5.19 10.50
N ALA A 20 0.40 -5.10 9.33
CA ALA A 20 -0.26 -5.10 8.03
C ALA A 20 -1.18 -6.31 7.75
N PRO A 21 -0.86 -7.55 8.18
CA PRO A 21 -1.77 -8.68 8.01
C PRO A 21 -3.05 -8.58 8.85
N GLN A 22 -3.00 -7.85 9.99
CA GLN A 22 -4.13 -7.71 10.91
C GLN A 22 -5.07 -6.57 10.51
N PHE A 23 -4.55 -5.57 9.79
CA PHE A 23 -5.29 -4.37 9.38
C PHE A 23 -6.53 -4.67 8.51
N PRO A 24 -6.43 -5.45 7.41
CA PRO A 24 -7.58 -5.68 6.54
C PRO A 24 -8.69 -6.50 7.18
N SER A 25 -8.34 -7.34 8.14
CA SER A 25 -9.27 -8.22 8.87
C SER A 25 -10.06 -7.48 9.95
N THR A 26 -9.59 -6.30 10.38
CA THR A 26 -10.10 -5.56 11.53
C THR A 26 -10.73 -4.22 11.17
N LEU A 27 -10.43 -3.68 9.98
CA LEU A 27 -10.85 -2.34 9.56
C LEU A 27 -11.64 -2.39 8.25
N VAL A 28 -12.81 -1.75 8.26
CA VAL A 28 -13.61 -1.53 7.05
C VAL A 28 -13.24 -0.18 6.47
N PHE A 29 -12.53 -0.18 5.35
CA PHE A 29 -12.20 1.05 4.63
C PHE A 29 -13.31 1.39 3.63
N ARG A 30 -13.90 2.59 3.77
CA ARG A 30 -14.86 3.16 2.82
C ARG A 30 -14.33 4.50 2.32
N GLY A 31 -14.58 4.81 1.06
CA GLY A 31 -14.11 6.05 0.46
C GLY A 31 -14.84 6.37 -0.84
N HIS A 32 -14.73 7.63 -1.27
CA HIS A 32 -15.27 8.11 -2.53
C HIS A 32 -14.62 7.42 -3.74
N ALA A 33 -15.23 7.56 -4.93
CA ALA A 33 -14.76 6.95 -6.18
C ALA A 33 -13.26 7.17 -6.46
N VAL A 34 -12.71 8.32 -6.06
CA VAL A 34 -11.27 8.66 -6.18
C VAL A 34 -10.35 7.73 -5.36
N ALA A 35 -10.88 7.02 -4.36
CA ALA A 35 -10.17 6.05 -3.54
C ALA A 35 -10.40 4.59 -3.98
N ALA A 36 -11.26 4.33 -4.97
CA ALA A 36 -11.64 2.97 -5.36
C ALA A 36 -10.43 2.09 -5.73
N ASN A 37 -9.46 2.63 -6.46
CA ASN A 37 -8.25 1.88 -6.83
C ASN A 37 -7.33 1.59 -5.63
N LEU A 38 -7.32 2.47 -4.61
CA LEU A 38 -6.57 2.25 -3.38
C LEU A 38 -7.25 1.19 -2.50
N LEU A 39 -8.57 1.25 -2.37
CA LEU A 39 -9.35 0.25 -1.64
C LEU A 39 -9.23 -1.13 -2.28
N ARG A 40 -9.27 -1.21 -3.61
CA ARG A 40 -9.03 -2.46 -4.34
C ARG A 40 -7.61 -3.00 -4.13
N ALA A 41 -6.60 -2.12 -4.07
CA ALA A 41 -5.24 -2.51 -3.74
C ALA A 41 -5.11 -3.08 -2.32
N LEU A 42 -5.84 -2.51 -1.34
CA LEU A 42 -5.95 -3.04 0.02
C LEU A 42 -6.54 -4.45 0.02
N SER A 43 -7.61 -4.69 -0.73
CA SER A 43 -8.19 -6.03 -0.86
C SER A 43 -7.19 -7.04 -1.44
N VAL A 44 -6.42 -6.66 -2.47
CA VAL A 44 -5.38 -7.53 -3.04
C VAL A 44 -4.34 -7.90 -1.98
N ILE A 45 -3.79 -6.92 -1.25
CA ILE A 45 -2.79 -7.21 -0.20
C ILE A 45 -3.37 -8.04 0.94
N ALA A 46 -4.62 -7.80 1.33
CA ALA A 46 -5.32 -8.61 2.32
C ALA A 46 -5.41 -10.09 1.90
N ASP A 47 -5.78 -10.32 0.65
CA ASP A 47 -5.84 -11.67 0.08
C ASP A 47 -4.47 -12.33 0.01
N LEU A 48 -3.43 -11.57 -0.33
CA LEU A 48 -2.06 -12.09 -0.33
C LEU A 48 -1.57 -12.44 1.07
N TYR A 49 -1.92 -11.65 2.09
CA TYR A 49 -1.62 -11.99 3.48
C TYR A 49 -2.37 -13.24 3.95
N ARG A 50 -3.66 -13.35 3.59
CA ARG A 50 -4.50 -14.52 3.93
C ARG A 50 -4.03 -15.81 3.27
N THR A 51 -3.63 -15.73 2.00
CA THR A 51 -3.22 -16.90 1.19
C THR A 51 -1.73 -17.21 1.28
N GLY A 52 -0.92 -16.33 1.87
CA GLY A 52 0.54 -16.46 1.89
C GLY A 52 1.22 -16.29 0.53
N LYS A 53 0.50 -15.82 -0.50
CA LYS A 53 1.04 -15.66 -1.85
C LYS A 53 2.01 -14.47 -1.92
N PHE A 54 3.12 -14.68 -2.61
CA PHE A 54 4.16 -13.66 -2.79
C PHE A 54 4.04 -12.87 -4.10
N ALA A 55 3.33 -13.39 -5.10
CA ALA A 55 3.15 -12.72 -6.38
C ALA A 55 1.96 -11.76 -6.34
N ILE A 56 2.16 -10.54 -6.85
CA ILE A 56 1.06 -9.61 -7.12
C ILE A 56 0.31 -10.11 -8.37
N PRO A 57 -1.03 -10.20 -8.37
CA PRO A 57 -1.80 -10.57 -9.56
C PRO A 57 -1.64 -9.53 -10.68
N ASP A 58 -1.65 -9.95 -11.94
CA ASP A 58 -1.48 -9.06 -13.10
C ASP A 58 -2.56 -7.96 -13.20
N GLY A 59 -3.76 -8.22 -12.65
CA GLY A 59 -4.86 -7.26 -12.57
C GLY A 59 -4.81 -6.31 -11.36
N ALA A 60 -3.76 -6.37 -10.53
CA ALA A 60 -3.67 -5.53 -9.35
C ALA A 60 -3.61 -4.04 -9.74
N PRO A 61 -4.44 -3.18 -9.13
CA PRO A 61 -4.45 -1.77 -9.46
C PRO A 61 -3.10 -1.14 -9.11
N ILE A 62 -2.51 -0.39 -10.04
CA ILE A 62 -1.28 0.40 -9.81
C ILE A 62 -1.51 1.90 -9.96
N SER A 63 -2.70 2.29 -10.40
CA SER A 63 -3.08 3.69 -10.67
C SER A 63 -3.22 4.52 -9.39
N PHE A 64 -3.32 3.89 -8.22
CA PHE A 64 -3.27 4.59 -6.94
C PHE A 64 -1.85 5.11 -6.62
N ALA A 65 -0.81 4.50 -7.23
CA ALA A 65 0.57 4.84 -6.95
C ALA A 65 0.95 6.19 -7.59
N PRO A 66 1.59 7.11 -6.84
CA PRO A 66 2.13 8.34 -7.42
C PRO A 66 3.18 8.04 -8.51
N LYS A 67 3.36 8.95 -9.48
CA LYS A 67 4.32 8.77 -10.58
C LYS A 67 5.74 8.40 -10.10
N GLY A 68 6.17 8.94 -8.96
CA GLY A 68 7.49 8.65 -8.37
C GLY A 68 7.66 7.28 -7.71
N TRP A 69 6.61 6.45 -7.67
CA TRP A 69 6.63 5.08 -7.13
C TRP A 69 6.58 4.00 -8.21
N LYS A 70 6.07 4.32 -9.42
CA LYS A 70 5.99 3.39 -10.56
C LYS A 70 7.30 2.66 -10.90
N PRO A 71 8.49 3.28 -10.84
CA PRO A 71 9.74 2.57 -11.13
C PRO A 71 10.08 1.51 -10.07
N LEU A 72 9.65 1.72 -8.82
CA LEU A 72 9.94 0.84 -7.68
C LEU A 72 8.98 -0.34 -7.61
N SER A 73 7.69 -0.12 -7.91
CA SER A 73 6.66 -1.17 -7.92
C SER A 73 6.93 -2.28 -8.95
N LEU A 74 7.64 -1.95 -10.02
CA LEU A 74 8.01 -2.90 -11.08
C LEU A 74 9.25 -3.75 -10.74
N ARG A 75 10.12 -3.29 -9.84
CA ARG A 75 11.39 -3.97 -9.51
C ARG A 75 11.34 -4.80 -8.24
N ASP A 76 10.69 -4.31 -7.19
CA ASP A 76 10.68 -4.97 -5.87
C ASP A 76 9.38 -5.77 -5.58
N GLY A 77 8.55 -5.96 -6.61
CA GLY A 77 7.33 -6.78 -6.57
C GLY A 77 6.39 -6.43 -5.41
N LYS A 78 6.01 -7.43 -4.61
CA LYS A 78 5.07 -7.30 -3.48
C LYS A 78 5.51 -6.29 -2.44
N ARG A 79 6.81 -6.17 -2.17
CA ARG A 79 7.34 -5.27 -1.13
C ARG A 79 7.14 -3.80 -1.49
N ALA A 80 7.47 -3.40 -2.72
CA ALA A 80 7.22 -2.03 -3.16
C ALA A 80 5.73 -1.73 -3.28
N TYR A 81 4.92 -2.71 -3.69
CA TYR A 81 3.47 -2.56 -3.75
C TYR A 81 2.88 -2.30 -2.35
N GLU A 82 3.24 -3.10 -1.35
CA GLU A 82 2.81 -2.90 0.05
C GLU A 82 3.25 -1.55 0.58
N LEU A 83 4.52 -1.18 0.39
CA LEU A 83 5.04 0.08 0.91
C LEU A 83 4.32 1.28 0.27
N CYS A 84 4.10 1.23 -1.04
CA CYS A 84 3.36 2.26 -1.76
C CYS A 84 1.93 2.38 -1.22
N LEU A 85 1.24 1.25 -1.08
CA LEU A 85 -0.13 1.16 -0.58
C LEU A 85 -0.27 1.80 0.81
N PHE A 86 0.58 1.41 1.76
CA PHE A 86 0.52 1.97 3.12
C PHE A 86 0.91 3.45 3.17
N SER A 87 1.85 3.88 2.33
CA SER A 87 2.22 5.31 2.25
C SER A 87 1.06 6.17 1.73
N GLU A 88 0.36 5.71 0.69
CA GLU A 88 -0.77 6.42 0.12
C GLU A 88 -2.00 6.37 1.04
N LEU A 89 -2.22 5.25 1.74
CA LEU A 89 -3.27 5.14 2.75
C LEU A 89 -3.05 6.17 3.87
N LYS A 90 -1.84 6.22 4.45
CA LYS A 90 -1.50 7.21 5.47
C LYS A 90 -1.72 8.63 4.97
N ARG A 91 -1.22 8.96 3.77
CA ARG A 91 -1.36 10.29 3.17
C ARG A 91 -2.82 10.73 3.06
N ARG A 92 -3.72 9.83 2.68
CA ARG A 92 -5.16 10.13 2.56
C ARG A 92 -5.86 10.26 3.89
N LEU A 93 -5.47 9.47 4.89
CA LEU A 93 -5.98 9.62 6.25
C LEU A 93 -5.54 10.96 6.86
N ASP A 94 -4.27 11.33 6.68
CA ASP A 94 -3.74 12.61 7.16
C ASP A 94 -4.44 13.81 6.47
N ALA A 95 -4.80 13.67 5.19
CA ALA A 95 -5.52 14.69 4.42
C ALA A 95 -7.03 14.76 4.73
N ALA A 96 -7.62 13.72 5.32
CA ALA A 96 -9.01 13.72 5.74
C ALA A 96 -9.20 14.27 7.17
N ASN A 97 -8.13 14.28 7.97
CA ASN A 97 -8.10 14.80 9.33
C ASN A 97 -7.67 16.29 9.43
N ASN A 98 -7.28 16.92 8.31
CA ASN A 98 -7.02 18.36 8.18
C ASN A 98 -8.12 18.99 7.32
#